data_AF-W1Y522-F1
#
_entry.id   AF-W1Y522-F1
#
_cell.length_a   1.000
_cell.length_b   1.000
_cell.length_c   1.000
_cell.angle_alpha   90.00
_cell.angle_beta   90.00
_cell.angle_gamma   90.00
#
_symmetry.space_group_name_H-M   'P 1'
#
loop_
_entity.id
_entity.type
_entity.pdbx_description
1 polymer ?
#
loop_
_entity_poly.entity_id
_entity_poly.type
_entity_poly.pdbx_seq_one_letter_code
_entity_poly.pdbx_strand_id
1 'polypeptide(L)' 'MKVLNELRQFYPLDELLRAAEIPRSTFYYHLKALSKPDKYADVKKRIGEIYHENRGR' A
#
# COMPACT_ATOMS: atom_id res chain seq x y z
N MET A 1 1.89 -1.92 -4.37
CA MET A 1 0.70 -2.65 -4.90
C MET A 1 -0.14 -1.88 -5.91
N LYS A 2 0.12 -0.60 -6.20
CA LYS A 2 -0.66 0.17 -7.17
C LYS A 2 -0.61 -0.42 -8.59
N VAL A 3 0.59 -0.78 -9.06
CA VAL A 3 0.83 -1.38 -10.39
C VAL A 3 0.09 -2.71 -10.57
N LEU A 4 0.21 -3.64 -9.62
CA LEU A 4 -0.52 -4.93 -9.68
C LEU A 4 -2.04 -4.75 -9.63
N ASN A 5 -2.54 -3.74 -8.92
CA ASN A 5 -3.96 -3.44 -8.86
C ASN A 5 -4.49 -2.88 -10.19
N GLU A 6 -3.71 -2.05 -10.88
CA GLU A 6 -4.03 -1.52 -12.22
C GLU A 6 -3.97 -2.63 -13.28
N LEU A 7 -2.92 -3.45 -13.27
CA LEU A 7 -2.74 -4.54 -14.23
C LEU A 7 -3.78 -5.66 -14.09
N ARG A 8 -4.37 -5.86 -12.90
CA ARG A 8 -5.45 -6.85 -12.69
C ARG A 8 -6.67 -6.61 -13.56
N GLN A 9 -6.85 -5.39 -14.08
CA GLN A 9 -7.95 -5.07 -15.00
C GLN A 9 -7.76 -5.72 -16.38
N PHE A 10 -6.52 -6.03 -16.75
CA PHE A 10 -6.15 -6.54 -18.07
C PHE A 10 -5.59 -7.96 -18.03
N TYR A 11 -5.07 -8.41 -16.89
CA TYR A 11 -4.41 -9.71 -16.75
C TYR A 11 -4.89 -10.50 -15.51
N PRO A 12 -4.86 -11.85 -15.56
CA PRO A 12 -5.21 -12.68 -14.42
C PRO A 12 -4.31 -12.40 -13.20
N LEU A 13 -4.91 -12.22 -12.03
CA LEU A 13 -4.16 -11.93 -10.80
C LEU A 13 -3.11 -13.00 -10.48
N ASP A 14 -3.43 -14.28 -10.68
CA ASP A 14 -2.49 -15.37 -10.40
C ASP A 14 -1.22 -15.30 -11.26
N GLU A 15 -1.35 -14.86 -12.51
CA GLU A 15 -0.21 -14.70 -13.42
C GLU A 15 0.66 -13.51 -13.02
N LEU A 16 0.02 -12.38 -12.68
CA LEU A 16 0.70 -11.19 -12.17
C LEU A 16 1.45 -11.48 -10.86
N LEU A 17 0.86 -12.28 -9.96
CA LEU A 17 1.48 -12.66 -8.69
C LEU A 17 2.65 -13.62 -8.88
N ARG A 18 2.54 -14.56 -9.83
CA ARG A 18 3.65 -15.46 -10.20
C ARG A 18 4.81 -14.69 -10.82
N ALA A 19 4.53 -13.78 -11.75
CA ALA A 19 5.54 -12.96 -12.41
C ALA A 19 6.27 -12.02 -11.44
N ALA A 20 5.57 -11.52 -10.42
CA ALA A 20 6.14 -10.67 -9.38
C ALA A 20 6.72 -11.44 -8.18
N GLU A 21 6.62 -12.77 -8.16
CA GLU A 21 6.99 -13.64 -7.03
C GLU A 21 6.34 -13.24 -5.69
N ILE A 22 5.10 -12.76 -5.75
CA ILE A 22 4.37 -12.26 -4.57
C ILE A 22 3.32 -13.28 -4.10
N PRO A 23 3.34 -13.67 -2.82
CA PRO A 23 2.27 -14.48 -2.24
C PRO A 23 0.91 -13.78 -2.28
N ARG A 24 -0.15 -14.54 -2.52
CA ARG A 24 -1.55 -14.06 -2.51
C ARG A 24 -1.90 -13.34 -1.19
N SER A 25 -1.41 -13.86 -0.07
CA SER A 25 -1.57 -13.27 1.27
C SER A 25 -0.97 -11.87 1.36
N THR A 26 0.23 -11.67 0.81
CA THR A 26 0.91 -10.36 0.75
C THR A 26 0.10 -9.38 -0.09
N PHE A 27 -0.39 -9.80 -1.26
CA PHE A 27 -1.25 -8.96 -2.09
C PHE A 27 -2.53 -8.53 -1.34
N TYR A 28 -3.25 -9.46 -0.72
CA TYR A 28 -4.47 -9.16 0.03
C TYR A 28 -4.20 -8.37 1.32
N TYR A 29 -3.05 -8.55 1.96
CA TYR A 29 -2.62 -7.72 3.10
C TYR A 29 -2.54 -6.25 2.69
N HIS A 30 -1.86 -5.97 1.58
CA HIS A 30 -1.75 -4.62 1.07
C HIS A 30 -3.08 -4.08 0.52
N LEU A 31 -3.90 -4.92 -0.13
CA LEU A 31 -5.24 -4.52 -0.58
C LEU A 31 -6.13 -4.12 0.61
N LYS A 32 -6.07 -4.90 1.69
CA LYS A 32 -6.78 -4.59 2.95
C LYS A 32 -6.23 -3.34 3.62
N ALA A 33 -4.91 -3.10 3.54
CA ALA A 33 -4.30 -1.87 4.04
C ALA A 33 -4.73 -0.63 3.23
N LEU A 34 -4.97 -0.77 1.93
CA LEU A 34 -5.48 0.30 1.05
C LEU A 34 -6.99 0.55 1.24
N SER A 35 -7.77 -0.49 1.56
CA SER A 35 -9.22 -0.40 1.73
C SER A 35 -9.65 0.03 3.14
N LYS A 36 -8.77 -0.06 4.14
CA LYS A 36 -9.08 0.44 5.48
C LYS A 36 -8.97 1.96 5.49
N PRO A 37 -9.94 2.69 6.09
CA PRO A 37 -9.64 4.03 6.57
C PRO A 37 -8.44 3.87 7.51
N ASP A 38 -7.33 4.52 7.17
CA ASP A 38 -6.07 4.28 7.85
C ASP A 38 -6.28 4.59 9.34
N LYS A 39 -6.36 3.55 10.18
CA LYS A 39 -6.53 3.68 11.63
C LYS A 39 -5.41 4.55 12.24
N TYR A 40 -4.30 4.66 11.53
CA TYR A 40 -3.15 5.46 11.86
C TYR A 40 -2.95 6.60 10.84
N ALA A 41 -3.95 6.99 10.03
CA ALA A 41 -3.84 8.16 9.15
C ALA A 41 -3.50 9.38 9.99
N ASP A 42 -4.24 9.58 11.08
CA ASP A 42 -4.03 10.69 12.00
C ASP A 42 -2.66 10.60 12.69
N VAL A 43 -2.22 9.37 13.04
CA VAL A 43 -0.91 9.15 13.67
C VAL A 43 0.23 9.40 12.68
N LYS A 44 0.14 8.93 11.43
CA LYS A 44 1.12 9.19 10.37
C LYS A 44 1.14 10.65 9.95
N LYS A 45 -0.03 11.30 9.90
CA LYS A 45 -0.15 12.74 9.66
C LYS A 45 0.58 13.51 10.75
N ARG A 46 0.33 13.16 12.02
CA ARG A 46 0.99 13.80 13.17
C ARG A 46 2.49 13.52 13.24
N ILE A 47 2.94 12.32 12.87
CA ILE A 47 4.38 12.02 12.71
C ILE A 47 4.97 12.85 11.56
N GLY A 48 4.27 13.01 10.45
CA GLY A 48 4.68 13.84 9.32
C GLY A 48 4.76 15.33 9.68
N GLU A 49 3.78 15.84 10.43
CA GLU A 49 3.76 17.20 10.98
C GLU A 49 4.97 17.42 11.90
N ILE A 50 5.19 16.56 12.91
CA ILE A 50 6.34 16.64 13.82
C ILE A 50 7.67 16.55 13.06
N TYR A 51 7.75 15.69 12.03
CA TYR A 51 8.94 15.53 11.21
C TYR A 51 9.25 16.77 10.35
N HIS A 52 8.24 17.43 9.79
CA HIS A 52 8.40 18.69 9.07
C HIS A 52 8.73 19.86 10.01
N GLU A 53 8.09 19.90 11.18
CA GLU A 53 8.30 20.95 12.19
C GLU A 53 9.74 20.91 12.75
N ASN A 54 10.32 19.72 12.88
CA ASN A 54 11.71 19.54 13.35
C ASN A 54 12.78 19.57 12.23
N ARG A 55 12.41 19.61 10.94
CA ARG A 55 13.34 19.82 9.82
C ARG A 55 13.45 21.29 9.39
N GLY A 56 13.07 22.20 10.28
CA GLY A 56 13.14 23.65 10.10
C GLY A 56 14.39 24.31 10.68
N ARG A 57 15.53 23.61 10.82
CA ARG A 57 16.89 24.19 10.92
C ARG A 57 17.95 23.21 10.45
#